data_AF-A0A9W8H998-F1
#
_entry.id   AF-A0A9W8H998-F1
#
_cell.length_a   1.000
_cell.length_b   1.000
_cell.length_c   1.000
_cell.angle_alpha   90.00
_cell.angle_beta   90.00
_cell.angle_gamma   90.00
#
_symmetry.space_group_name_H-M   'P 1'
#
loop_
_entity.id
_entity.type
_entity.pdbx_description
1 polymer ?
#
loop_
_entity_poly.entity_id
_entity_poly.type
_entity_poly.pdbx_seq_one_letter_code
_entity_poly.pdbx_strand_id
1 'polypeptide(L)'
;MGGKDLFFVDGDQAAQAGELLKTLGVASDDVTAEAVVAASAGLSGAVDEGQLEAAYNQLFAVVVGAGGDAGLAAAAGRIAGDVAQRAAHGAAGLRVLSNLYNLVAAGPARAAVFEAVVALAARTRQLAALVPVVPRLAAMAGEWGAERGAAALLALRRAFDEAGGLGSEAFAVELAYLGAVADGGAQAAEVAQRAVARLASVDGLCDVDALAGLARVQELQRAGALGAAGPVLDQLVRGDYRQWAAFAAANAAALAELGIDAASAATKMRLLTLAAIAADRLGEEVPFDDVAHALDVPADDVELWVIDVVRAGLIQGKMNQVSRTLTPTRSTYRAFGEAQWRMLQTRLAQWKESLDALQPSLACSWDAAQRLCAHEAALVERRREVEEARAAAERALGRARQIVRLRRAAAEGARRLAALERRAAQRARAVEEAAAAADELGSAAAGEKRGQRDPAAARAHVARLARQLRQERIIGEDMRAMLARERARAARDAGAAFPVELGDGAWTVCGLRIERPSRVAGHQINETAAGLGAVARCVALVAACLAAPLRFPLLPRGSRSAAVATAAGAEQPLFMLRAADRPHMRAAVRMLAADIDQLLWAFGIAAAPPDRHDLLLPSLAQLLLAIESASFAA
;
A
#
# COMPACT_ATOMS: atom_id res chain seq x y z
N MET A 1 -58.94 31.09 35.48
CA MET A 1 -57.87 31.99 35.96
C MET A 1 -56.97 32.25 34.78
N GLY A 2 -56.81 33.51 34.37
CA GLY A 2 -56.12 33.86 33.14
C GLY A 2 -54.66 33.43 33.19
N GLY A 3 -54.24 32.62 32.21
CA GLY A 3 -52.83 32.35 31.96
C GLY A 3 -52.15 33.69 31.68
N LYS A 4 -51.30 34.12 32.60
CA LYS A 4 -50.38 35.22 32.34
C LYS A 4 -49.27 34.63 31.48
N ASP A 5 -49.35 34.85 30.18
CA ASP A 5 -48.30 34.44 29.25
C ASP A 5 -46.98 35.09 29.67
N LEU A 6 -45.99 34.25 29.92
CA LEU A 6 -44.62 34.65 30.19
C LEU A 6 -44.01 35.16 28.88
N PHE A 7 -43.88 36.48 28.73
CA PHE A 7 -43.18 37.07 27.60
C PHE A 7 -41.67 37.00 27.85
N PHE A 8 -40.93 36.44 26.91
CA PHE A 8 -39.47 36.57 26.87
C PHE A 8 -39.16 38.06 26.59
N VAL A 9 -38.72 38.78 27.61
CA VAL A 9 -38.23 40.16 27.43
C VAL A 9 -36.74 40.14 27.23
N ASP A 10 -36.29 40.51 26.03
CA ASP A 10 -34.91 40.92 25.78
C ASP A 10 -34.69 42.25 26.51
N GLY A 11 -34.10 42.19 27.71
CA GLY A 11 -33.92 43.34 28.60
C GLY A 11 -32.92 43.07 29.72
N ASP A 12 -32.58 44.14 30.45
CA ASP A 12 -31.66 44.09 31.60
C ASP A 12 -32.14 43.06 32.65
N GLN A 13 -31.21 42.42 33.37
CA GLN A 13 -31.50 41.30 34.29
C GLN A 13 -32.53 41.69 35.37
N ALA A 14 -32.53 42.97 35.77
CA ALA A 14 -33.49 43.54 36.71
C ALA A 14 -34.92 43.62 36.14
N ALA A 15 -35.08 43.82 34.83
CA ALA A 15 -36.39 43.84 34.16
C ALA A 15 -36.98 42.43 34.07
N GLN A 16 -36.16 41.44 33.71
CA GLN A 16 -36.55 40.03 33.67
C GLN A 16 -36.94 39.49 35.05
N ALA A 17 -36.15 39.83 36.08
CA ALA A 17 -36.46 39.50 37.47
C ALA A 17 -37.76 40.17 37.97
N GLY A 18 -37.99 41.43 37.60
CA GLY A 18 -39.20 42.16 37.95
C GLY A 18 -40.48 41.59 37.29
N GLU A 19 -40.38 41.04 36.08
CA GLU A 19 -41.51 40.39 35.40
C GLU A 19 -41.83 39.01 35.97
N LEU A 20 -40.81 38.23 36.33
CA LEU A 20 -40.97 36.98 37.07
C LEU A 20 -41.64 37.20 38.44
N LEU A 21 -41.29 38.27 39.16
CA LEU A 21 -41.97 38.61 40.43
C LEU A 21 -43.43 39.05 40.23
N LYS A 22 -43.74 39.75 39.12
CA LYS A 22 -45.11 40.14 38.75
C LYS A 22 -46.00 38.96 38.33
N THR A 23 -45.43 37.94 37.69
CA THR A 23 -46.16 36.70 37.36
C THR A 23 -46.49 35.90 38.62
N LEU A 24 -45.58 35.91 39.60
CA LEU A 24 -45.74 35.27 40.93
C LEU A 24 -46.62 36.06 41.92
N GLY A 25 -46.93 37.34 41.64
CA GLY A 25 -47.76 38.18 42.50
C GLY A 25 -47.07 38.68 43.77
N VAL A 26 -45.73 38.63 43.82
CA VAL A 26 -44.93 39.11 44.97
C VAL A 26 -44.47 40.53 44.68
N ALA A 27 -44.97 41.51 45.43
CA ALA A 27 -44.49 42.89 45.38
C ALA A 27 -43.30 43.03 46.34
N SER A 28 -42.08 43.03 45.79
CA SER A 28 -40.85 43.35 46.51
C SER A 28 -40.18 44.54 45.82
N ASP A 29 -39.89 45.59 46.58
CA ASP A 29 -39.16 46.77 46.07
C ASP A 29 -37.66 46.46 45.86
N ASP A 30 -37.14 45.39 46.48
CA ASP A 30 -35.80 44.85 46.24
C ASP A 30 -35.86 43.67 45.27
N VAL A 31 -35.43 43.91 44.02
CA VAL A 31 -35.28 42.88 42.97
C VAL A 31 -33.94 42.18 43.14
N THR A 32 -33.79 41.43 44.24
CA THR A 32 -32.57 40.66 44.53
C THR A 32 -32.76 39.19 44.13
N ALA A 33 -31.68 38.52 43.75
CA ALA A 33 -31.71 37.09 43.42
C ALA A 33 -32.28 36.22 44.56
N GLU A 34 -32.10 36.64 45.82
CA GLU A 34 -32.66 35.94 46.98
C GLU A 34 -34.19 36.05 47.06
N ALA A 35 -34.77 37.21 46.73
CA ALA A 35 -36.23 37.40 46.66
C ALA A 35 -36.84 36.57 45.52
N VAL A 36 -36.16 36.47 44.39
CA VAL A 36 -36.58 35.66 43.24
C VAL A 36 -36.48 34.15 43.55
N VAL A 37 -35.44 33.71 44.26
CA VAL A 37 -35.32 32.32 44.72
C VAL A 37 -36.38 31.98 45.78
N ALA A 38 -36.71 32.90 46.69
CA ALA A 38 -37.80 32.70 47.66
C ALA A 38 -39.18 32.62 46.99
N ALA A 39 -39.38 33.39 45.92
CA ALA A 39 -40.62 33.37 45.14
C ALA A 39 -40.72 32.16 44.19
N SER A 40 -39.61 31.48 43.88
CA SER A 40 -39.57 30.30 42.99
C SER A 40 -40.43 29.12 43.46
N ALA A 41 -40.75 29.07 44.76
CA ALA A 41 -41.68 28.12 45.38
C ALA A 41 -43.10 28.20 44.80
N GLY A 42 -43.55 29.36 44.32
CA GLY A 42 -44.88 29.58 43.73
C GLY A 42 -44.97 29.33 42.23
N LEU A 43 -43.83 29.24 41.53
CA LEU A 43 -43.77 29.24 40.06
C LEU A 43 -44.37 27.96 39.45
N SER A 44 -44.12 26.82 40.09
CA SER A 44 -44.61 25.50 39.67
C SER A 44 -46.13 25.34 39.71
N GLY A 45 -46.84 26.15 40.49
CA GLY A 45 -48.31 26.15 40.56
C GLY A 45 -48.98 27.28 39.76
N ALA A 46 -48.21 28.27 39.30
CA ALA A 46 -48.72 29.48 38.66
C ALA A 46 -48.64 29.45 37.12
N VAL A 47 -47.82 28.55 36.54
CA VAL A 47 -47.48 28.50 35.12
C VAL A 47 -47.96 27.19 34.48
N ASP A 48 -48.43 27.27 33.22
CA ASP A 48 -48.90 26.12 32.44
C ASP A 48 -47.75 25.19 31.97
N GLU A 49 -48.05 23.93 31.66
CA GLU A 49 -47.07 22.86 31.39
C GLU A 49 -46.05 23.22 30.29
N GLY A 50 -46.52 23.85 29.21
CA GLY A 50 -45.67 24.22 28.07
C GLY A 50 -44.72 25.39 28.36
N GLN A 51 -45.04 26.19 29.37
CA GLN A 51 -44.28 27.39 29.74
C GLN A 51 -43.40 27.18 30.98
N LEU A 52 -43.59 26.08 31.70
CA LEU A 52 -42.85 25.76 32.92
C LEU A 52 -41.34 25.66 32.67
N GLU A 53 -40.92 25.05 31.57
CA GLU A 53 -39.50 24.98 31.19
C GLU A 53 -38.91 26.36 30.89
N ALA A 54 -39.64 27.20 30.14
CA ALA A 54 -39.22 28.55 29.81
C ALA A 54 -39.09 29.44 31.06
N ALA A 55 -40.05 29.36 31.97
CA ALA A 55 -40.07 30.14 33.21
C ALA A 55 -38.90 29.78 34.15
N TYR A 56 -38.60 28.49 34.31
CA TYR A 56 -37.45 28.06 35.11
C TYR A 56 -36.10 28.34 34.42
N ASN A 57 -36.03 28.28 33.09
CA ASN A 57 -34.80 28.67 32.37
C ASN A 57 -34.50 30.17 32.52
N GLN A 58 -35.52 31.02 32.49
CA GLN A 58 -35.36 32.45 32.80
C GLN A 58 -34.94 32.68 34.26
N LEU A 59 -35.53 31.94 35.21
CA LEU A 59 -35.11 31.95 36.61
C LEU A 59 -33.61 31.61 36.74
N PHE A 60 -33.13 30.57 36.03
CA PHE A 60 -31.72 30.19 36.05
C PHE A 60 -30.83 31.29 35.46
N ALA A 61 -31.24 31.94 34.37
CA ALA A 61 -30.49 33.05 33.76
C ALA A 61 -30.35 34.24 34.73
N VAL A 62 -31.42 34.59 35.46
CA VAL A 62 -31.41 35.66 36.46
C VAL A 62 -30.50 35.32 37.65
N VAL A 63 -30.56 34.08 38.15
CA VAL A 63 -29.74 33.64 39.29
C VAL A 63 -28.25 33.59 38.92
N VAL A 64 -27.91 33.10 37.73
CA VAL A 64 -26.53 33.09 37.21
C VAL A 64 -26.03 34.51 36.98
N GLY A 65 -26.88 35.40 36.46
CA GLY A 65 -26.55 36.81 36.23
C GLY A 65 -26.22 37.59 37.50
N ALA A 66 -26.96 37.34 38.58
CA ALA A 66 -26.82 38.08 39.84
C ALA A 66 -25.73 37.55 40.79
N GLY A 67 -25.47 36.24 40.78
CA GLY A 67 -24.60 35.59 41.78
C GLY A 67 -23.54 34.63 41.21
N GLY A 68 -23.42 34.54 39.88
CA GLY A 68 -22.55 33.58 39.20
C GLY A 68 -22.86 32.12 39.55
N ASP A 69 -21.91 31.23 39.26
CA ASP A 69 -22.07 29.78 39.49
C ASP A 69 -22.21 29.42 40.98
N ALA A 70 -21.63 30.22 41.87
CA ALA A 70 -21.70 30.02 43.32
C ALA A 70 -23.10 30.35 43.88
N GLY A 71 -23.75 31.40 43.38
CA GLY A 71 -25.12 31.76 43.75
C GLY A 71 -26.13 30.71 43.28
N LEU A 72 -25.93 30.16 42.07
CA LEU A 72 -26.76 29.07 41.55
C LEU A 72 -26.61 27.80 42.40
N ALA A 73 -25.39 27.42 42.78
CA ALA A 73 -25.16 26.24 43.62
C ALA A 73 -25.84 26.34 45.00
N ALA A 74 -25.87 27.53 45.60
CA ALA A 74 -26.55 27.77 46.88
C ALA A 74 -28.09 27.76 46.76
N ALA A 75 -28.62 28.21 45.63
CA ALA A 75 -30.06 28.22 45.35
C ALA A 75 -30.59 26.89 44.80
N ALA A 76 -29.74 26.10 44.13
CA ALA A 76 -30.12 24.89 43.40
C ALA A 76 -30.83 23.86 44.29
N GLY A 77 -30.37 23.65 45.53
CA GLY A 77 -31.02 22.73 46.46
C GLY A 77 -32.44 23.13 46.84
N ARG A 78 -32.70 24.43 47.02
CA ARG A 78 -34.03 24.97 47.35
C ARG A 78 -34.98 24.87 46.15
N ILE A 79 -34.53 25.35 44.99
CA ILE A 79 -35.29 25.29 43.74
C ILE A 79 -35.62 23.84 43.38
N ALA A 80 -34.63 22.94 43.48
CA ALA A 80 -34.82 21.54 43.15
C ALA A 80 -35.79 20.86 44.13
N GLY A 81 -35.71 21.16 45.43
CA GLY A 81 -36.68 20.69 46.42
C GLY A 81 -38.11 21.18 46.16
N ASP A 82 -38.27 22.44 45.75
CA ASP A 82 -39.57 23.03 45.44
C ASP A 82 -40.21 22.42 44.19
N VAL A 83 -39.44 22.28 43.11
CA VAL A 83 -39.89 21.59 41.88
C VAL A 83 -40.19 20.14 42.20
N ALA A 84 -39.31 19.49 42.98
CA ALA A 84 -39.51 18.13 43.39
C ALA A 84 -40.76 17.96 44.24
N GLN A 85 -41.26 18.92 45.02
CA GLN A 85 -42.49 18.76 45.81
C GLN A 85 -43.77 19.19 45.07
N ARG A 86 -43.69 20.24 44.26
CA ARG A 86 -44.88 20.94 43.73
C ARG A 86 -45.19 20.65 42.26
N ALA A 87 -44.26 20.09 41.49
CA ALA A 87 -44.55 19.72 40.11
C ALA A 87 -45.59 18.59 40.05
N ALA A 88 -46.74 18.89 39.43
CA ALA A 88 -47.84 17.94 39.20
C ALA A 88 -47.53 16.96 38.06
N HIS A 89 -46.82 17.41 37.02
CA HIS A 89 -46.50 16.62 35.83
C HIS A 89 -45.00 16.26 35.80
N GLY A 90 -44.71 14.96 35.87
CA GLY A 90 -43.33 14.45 36.01
C GLY A 90 -42.39 14.79 34.85
N ALA A 91 -42.86 14.76 33.61
CA ALA A 91 -41.99 14.94 32.44
C ALA A 91 -41.42 16.36 32.32
N ALA A 92 -42.25 17.40 32.51
CA ALA A 92 -41.79 18.80 32.45
C ALA A 92 -40.88 19.14 33.64
N GLY A 93 -41.23 18.68 34.84
CA GLY A 93 -40.37 18.87 36.03
C GLY A 93 -39.02 18.15 35.91
N LEU A 94 -38.98 16.95 35.33
CA LEU A 94 -37.73 16.23 35.07
C LEU A 94 -36.84 16.93 34.04
N ARG A 95 -37.42 17.55 32.99
CA ARG A 95 -36.65 18.37 32.03
C ARG A 95 -36.04 19.60 32.70
N VAL A 96 -36.83 20.32 33.51
CA VAL A 96 -36.33 21.48 34.25
C VAL A 96 -35.20 21.10 35.21
N LEU A 97 -35.37 20.02 35.98
CA LEU A 97 -34.33 19.55 36.88
C LEU A 97 -33.11 19.00 36.13
N SER A 98 -33.28 18.42 34.94
CA SER A 98 -32.18 17.99 34.08
C SER A 98 -31.39 19.19 33.55
N ASN A 99 -32.07 20.27 33.14
CA ASN A 99 -31.42 21.52 32.74
C ASN A 99 -30.65 22.12 33.93
N LEU A 100 -31.25 22.16 35.12
CA LEU A 100 -30.57 22.61 36.34
C LEU A 100 -29.34 21.75 36.68
N TYR A 101 -29.45 20.43 36.55
CA TYR A 101 -28.34 19.50 36.80
C TYR A 101 -27.15 19.77 35.86
N ASN A 102 -27.42 20.09 34.60
CA ASN A 102 -26.39 20.38 33.60
C ASN A 102 -25.75 21.77 33.80
N LEU A 103 -26.49 22.74 34.35
CA LEU A 103 -26.02 24.11 34.61
C LEU A 103 -25.16 24.21 35.88
N VAL A 104 -25.43 23.40 36.90
CA VAL A 104 -24.66 23.43 38.16
C VAL A 104 -23.32 22.70 37.97
N ALA A 105 -22.21 23.33 38.38
CA ALA A 105 -20.87 22.74 38.35
C ALA A 105 -20.75 21.44 39.19
N ALA A 106 -19.69 20.65 38.93
CA ALA A 106 -19.44 19.42 39.68
C ALA A 106 -19.22 19.72 41.17
N GLY A 107 -20.00 19.08 42.05
CA GLY A 107 -19.94 19.29 43.49
C GLY A 107 -21.21 18.82 44.23
N PRO A 108 -21.32 19.12 45.53
CA PRO A 108 -22.40 18.61 46.39
C PRO A 108 -23.77 19.21 46.04
N ALA A 109 -23.81 20.40 45.44
CA ALA A 109 -25.05 21.01 44.95
C ALA A 109 -25.67 20.19 43.80
N ARG A 110 -24.84 19.61 42.92
CA ARG A 110 -25.27 18.74 41.82
C ARG A 110 -25.91 17.44 42.35
N ALA A 111 -25.40 16.90 43.44
CA ALA A 111 -25.99 15.75 44.13
C ALA A 111 -27.36 16.07 44.73
N ALA A 112 -27.53 17.26 45.33
CA ALA A 112 -28.83 17.70 45.87
C ALA A 112 -29.89 17.86 44.76
N VAL A 113 -29.50 18.35 43.59
CA VAL A 113 -30.39 18.40 42.42
C VAL A 113 -30.74 16.99 41.94
N PHE A 114 -29.80 16.06 41.93
CA PHE A 114 -30.07 14.66 41.59
C PHE A 114 -31.02 13.98 42.59
N GLU A 115 -30.86 14.20 43.90
CA GLU A 115 -31.80 13.71 44.92
C GLU A 115 -33.23 14.20 44.65
N ALA A 116 -33.38 15.47 44.24
CA ALA A 116 -34.66 16.04 43.86
C ALA A 116 -35.24 15.42 42.57
N VAL A 117 -34.39 15.12 41.57
CA VAL A 117 -34.78 14.37 40.36
C VAL A 117 -35.35 13.00 40.74
N VAL A 118 -34.65 12.28 41.64
CA VAL A 118 -35.08 10.97 42.13
C VAL A 118 -36.42 11.07 42.87
N ALA A 119 -36.56 12.03 43.78
CA ALA A 119 -37.79 12.22 44.55
C ALA A 119 -39.00 12.55 43.65
N LEU A 120 -38.78 13.37 42.61
CA LEU A 120 -39.81 13.68 41.61
C LEU A 120 -40.17 12.45 40.78
N ALA A 121 -39.17 11.71 40.30
CA ALA A 121 -39.37 10.50 39.50
C ALA A 121 -40.10 9.42 40.30
N ALA A 122 -39.81 9.27 41.59
CA ALA A 122 -40.48 8.34 42.49
C ALA A 122 -41.96 8.71 42.67
N ARG A 123 -42.27 9.98 43.01
CA ARG A 123 -43.66 10.42 43.18
C ARG A 123 -44.48 10.27 41.91
N THR A 124 -43.88 10.57 40.76
CA THR A 124 -44.58 10.56 39.47
C THR A 124 -44.56 9.19 38.78
N ARG A 125 -43.95 8.17 39.42
CA ARG A 125 -43.78 6.81 38.89
C ARG A 125 -43.06 6.75 37.54
N GLN A 126 -42.11 7.67 37.30
CA GLN A 126 -41.31 7.76 36.07
C GLN A 126 -39.86 7.32 36.29
N LEU A 127 -39.62 6.37 37.21
CA LEU A 127 -38.27 5.88 37.55
C LEU A 127 -37.59 5.14 36.39
N ALA A 128 -38.35 4.62 35.41
CA ALA A 128 -37.81 4.05 34.18
C ALA A 128 -36.92 5.03 33.40
N ALA A 129 -37.14 6.34 33.52
CA ALA A 129 -36.31 7.37 32.88
C ALA A 129 -34.88 7.43 33.46
N LEU A 130 -34.66 6.90 34.68
CA LEU A 130 -33.36 6.90 35.35
C LEU A 130 -32.54 5.63 35.08
N VAL A 131 -33.15 4.58 34.51
CA VAL A 131 -32.45 3.31 34.18
C VAL A 131 -31.21 3.54 33.29
N PRO A 132 -31.25 4.39 32.23
CA PRO A 132 -30.08 4.65 31.39
C PRO A 132 -28.92 5.36 32.12
N VAL A 133 -29.19 5.99 33.26
CA VAL A 133 -28.19 6.72 34.06
C VAL A 133 -27.43 5.78 34.99
N VAL A 134 -28.01 4.62 35.34
CA VAL A 134 -27.46 3.66 36.31
C VAL A 134 -25.99 3.27 36.02
N PRO A 135 -25.58 2.96 34.78
CA PRO A 135 -24.18 2.61 34.49
C PRO A 135 -23.17 3.74 34.76
N ARG A 136 -23.62 5.01 34.78
CA ARG A 136 -22.78 6.19 34.98
C ARG A 136 -22.67 6.61 36.45
N LEU A 137 -23.45 6.00 37.33
CA LEU A 137 -23.57 6.43 38.73
C LEU A 137 -22.25 6.37 39.50
N ALA A 138 -21.39 5.37 39.23
CA ALA A 138 -20.08 5.29 39.87
C ALA A 138 -19.19 6.50 39.55
N ALA A 139 -19.19 6.95 38.29
CA ALA A 139 -18.46 8.15 37.89
C ALA A 139 -19.09 9.42 38.47
N MET A 140 -20.42 9.52 38.44
CA MET A 140 -21.16 10.66 38.99
C MET A 140 -20.98 10.81 40.50
N ALA A 141 -20.92 9.70 41.24
CA ALA A 141 -20.65 9.72 42.67
C ALA A 141 -19.28 10.31 43.02
N GLY A 142 -18.27 10.10 42.16
CA GLY A 142 -16.96 10.74 42.28
C GLY A 142 -16.99 12.26 42.12
N GLU A 143 -17.87 12.78 41.25
CA GLU A 143 -18.04 14.22 41.01
C GLU A 143 -18.79 14.95 42.14
N TRP A 144 -19.60 14.23 42.91
CA TRP A 144 -20.51 14.77 43.92
C TRP A 144 -19.89 14.95 45.31
N GLY A 145 -18.73 14.33 45.55
CA GLY A 145 -18.13 14.20 46.87
C GLY A 145 -18.68 13.00 47.66
N ALA A 146 -17.85 12.40 48.51
CA ALA A 146 -18.11 11.09 49.12
C ALA A 146 -19.40 11.04 49.96
N GLU A 147 -19.64 12.01 50.84
CA GLU A 147 -20.80 11.99 51.76
C GLU A 147 -22.13 12.25 51.04
N ARG A 148 -22.18 13.29 50.20
CA ARG A 148 -23.42 13.68 49.51
C ARG A 148 -23.73 12.75 48.34
N GLY A 149 -22.71 12.23 47.65
CA GLY A 149 -22.88 11.20 46.64
C GLY A 149 -23.44 9.90 47.21
N ALA A 150 -22.94 9.48 48.39
CA ALA A 150 -23.47 8.33 49.12
C ALA A 150 -24.95 8.51 49.49
N ALA A 151 -25.34 9.69 49.99
CA ALA A 151 -26.74 10.00 50.31
C ALA A 151 -27.66 9.95 49.07
N ALA A 152 -27.21 10.51 47.95
CA ALA A 152 -27.95 10.52 46.69
C ALA A 152 -28.19 9.11 46.12
N LEU A 153 -27.17 8.24 46.18
CA LEU A 153 -27.29 6.84 45.75
C LEU A 153 -28.27 6.06 46.63
N LEU A 154 -28.25 6.30 47.95
CA LEU A 154 -29.20 5.67 48.87
C LEU A 154 -30.65 6.12 48.63
N ALA A 155 -30.86 7.40 48.27
CA ALA A 155 -32.17 7.90 47.90
C ALA A 155 -32.68 7.21 46.62
N LEU A 156 -31.83 7.09 45.60
CA LEU A 156 -32.15 6.36 44.37
C LEU A 156 -32.49 4.90 44.62
N ARG A 157 -31.68 4.24 45.46
CA ARG A 157 -31.92 2.87 45.88
C ARG A 157 -33.30 2.69 46.52
N ARG A 158 -33.66 3.54 47.49
CA ARG A 158 -34.97 3.49 48.16
C ARG A 158 -36.11 3.67 47.16
N ALA A 159 -35.96 4.60 46.22
CA ALA A 159 -36.95 4.82 45.18
C ALA A 159 -37.15 3.60 44.27
N PHE A 160 -36.08 2.89 43.89
CA PHE A 160 -36.18 1.65 43.13
C PHE A 160 -36.80 0.49 43.92
N ASP A 161 -36.56 0.43 45.23
CA ASP A 161 -37.19 -0.56 46.11
C ASP A 161 -38.71 -0.36 46.23
N GLU A 162 -39.15 0.89 46.37
CA GLU A 162 -40.58 1.24 46.48
C GLU A 162 -41.35 1.03 45.18
N ALA A 163 -40.69 1.18 44.02
CA ALA A 163 -41.31 1.04 42.72
C ALA A 163 -41.70 -0.42 42.38
N GLY A 164 -40.90 -1.38 42.86
CA GLY A 164 -41.02 -2.79 42.49
C GLY A 164 -40.61 -3.06 41.03
N GLY A 165 -39.95 -4.20 40.78
CA GLY A 165 -39.60 -4.65 39.42
C GLY A 165 -38.26 -4.15 38.85
N LEU A 166 -37.55 -3.25 39.53
CA LEU A 166 -36.21 -2.75 39.13
C LEU A 166 -35.09 -3.33 40.02
N GLY A 167 -35.11 -4.65 40.23
CA GLY A 167 -34.19 -5.33 41.14
C GLY A 167 -32.73 -5.33 40.66
N SER A 168 -32.51 -5.45 39.35
CA SER A 168 -31.20 -5.40 38.71
C SER A 168 -30.54 -4.03 38.83
N GLU A 169 -31.30 -2.98 38.61
CA GLU A 169 -30.85 -1.60 38.66
C GLU A 169 -30.57 -1.19 40.10
N ALA A 170 -31.41 -1.61 41.05
CA ALA A 170 -31.16 -1.42 42.47
C ALA A 170 -29.84 -2.05 42.92
N PHE A 171 -29.53 -3.26 42.45
CA PHE A 171 -28.24 -3.91 42.72
C PHE A 171 -27.06 -3.13 42.15
N ALA A 172 -27.16 -2.61 40.92
CA ALA A 172 -26.12 -1.78 40.33
C ALA A 172 -25.89 -0.47 41.11
N VAL A 173 -26.94 0.14 41.67
CA VAL A 173 -26.82 1.29 42.57
C VAL A 173 -26.12 0.91 43.88
N GLU A 174 -26.43 -0.26 44.45
CA GLU A 174 -25.77 -0.76 45.66
C GLU A 174 -24.26 -1.00 45.43
N LEU A 175 -23.88 -1.55 44.27
CA LEU A 175 -22.47 -1.69 43.88
C LEU A 175 -21.77 -0.33 43.76
N ALA A 176 -22.41 0.64 43.10
CA ALA A 176 -21.87 2.00 42.96
C ALA A 176 -21.68 2.67 44.34
N TYR A 177 -22.62 2.47 45.28
CA TYR A 177 -22.51 2.97 46.64
C TYR A 177 -21.35 2.33 47.40
N LEU A 178 -21.23 0.99 47.37
CA LEU A 178 -20.17 0.27 48.05
C LEU A 178 -18.77 0.59 47.50
N GLY A 179 -18.68 0.96 46.22
CA GLY A 179 -17.45 1.47 45.61
C GLY A 179 -17.10 2.91 45.97
N ALA A 180 -18.10 3.76 46.22
CA ALA A 180 -17.91 5.19 46.50
C ALA A 180 -17.71 5.53 47.98
N VAL A 181 -18.24 4.70 48.90
CA VAL A 181 -18.22 5.00 50.34
C VAL A 181 -16.81 4.86 50.95
N ALA A 182 -16.39 5.86 51.72
CA ALA A 182 -15.08 5.90 52.39
C ALA A 182 -15.04 5.14 53.73
N ASP A 183 -16.16 5.07 54.45
CA ASP A 183 -16.26 4.43 55.76
C ASP A 183 -17.04 3.11 55.72
N GLY A 184 -16.53 2.09 56.40
CA GLY A 184 -17.19 0.79 56.61
C GLY A 184 -18.24 0.83 57.74
N GLY A 185 -19.03 1.90 57.82
CA GLY A 185 -20.04 2.08 58.88
C GLY A 185 -21.19 1.08 58.81
N ALA A 186 -22.06 1.10 59.82
CA ALA A 186 -23.24 0.23 59.90
C ALA A 186 -24.16 0.31 58.66
N GLN A 187 -24.24 1.50 58.04
CA GLN A 187 -25.02 1.72 56.83
C GLN A 187 -24.43 1.00 55.60
N ALA A 188 -23.10 0.93 55.48
CA ALA A 188 -22.44 0.17 54.42
C ALA A 188 -22.63 -1.35 54.61
N ALA A 189 -22.61 -1.82 55.86
CA ALA A 189 -22.92 -3.21 56.19
C ALA A 189 -24.36 -3.58 55.83
N GLU A 190 -25.35 -2.75 56.17
CA GLU A 190 -26.76 -2.99 55.80
C GLU A 190 -26.94 -3.03 54.28
N VAL A 191 -26.33 -2.10 53.54
CA VAL A 191 -26.39 -2.07 52.07
C VAL A 191 -25.76 -3.33 51.47
N ALA A 192 -24.61 -3.76 51.99
CA ALA A 192 -23.95 -4.97 51.51
C ALA A 192 -24.76 -6.25 51.82
N GLN A 193 -25.38 -6.35 53.00
CA GLN A 193 -26.26 -7.48 53.34
C GLN A 193 -27.46 -7.57 52.39
N ARG A 194 -28.10 -6.43 52.08
CA ARG A 194 -29.20 -6.36 51.11
C ARG A 194 -28.73 -6.65 49.68
N ALA A 195 -27.53 -6.20 49.30
CA ALA A 195 -26.96 -6.50 47.98
C ALA A 195 -26.73 -8.01 47.81
N VAL A 196 -26.23 -8.69 48.85
CA VAL A 196 -26.13 -10.16 48.86
C VAL A 196 -27.52 -10.80 48.74
N ALA A 197 -28.52 -10.30 49.49
CA ALA A 197 -29.88 -10.84 49.43
C ALA A 197 -30.52 -10.67 48.04
N ARG A 198 -30.31 -9.52 47.38
CA ARG A 198 -30.75 -9.28 45.99
C ARG A 198 -30.00 -10.15 45.00
N LEU A 199 -28.68 -10.26 45.15
CA LEU A 199 -27.86 -11.13 44.31
C LEU A 199 -28.32 -12.58 44.43
N ALA A 200 -28.80 -13.03 45.59
CA ALA A 200 -29.37 -14.38 45.74
C ALA A 200 -30.77 -14.49 45.12
N SER A 201 -31.63 -13.48 45.29
CA SER A 201 -33.07 -13.57 44.97
C SER A 201 -33.46 -13.16 43.55
N VAL A 202 -32.76 -12.20 42.92
CA VAL A 202 -33.17 -11.66 41.60
C VAL A 202 -32.65 -12.54 40.47
N ASP A 203 -33.55 -13.07 39.65
CA ASP A 203 -33.18 -13.88 38.49
C ASP A 203 -32.46 -13.03 37.43
N GLY A 204 -31.37 -13.56 36.85
CA GLY A 204 -30.54 -12.88 35.85
C GLY A 204 -29.32 -12.11 36.41
N LEU A 205 -29.26 -11.84 37.71
CA LEU A 205 -28.03 -11.35 38.36
C LEU A 205 -27.12 -12.52 38.73
N CYS A 206 -26.15 -12.81 37.87
CA CYS A 206 -25.21 -13.93 38.06
C CYS A 206 -23.74 -13.49 38.23
N ASP A 207 -23.46 -12.19 38.20
CA ASP A 207 -22.12 -11.65 38.43
C ASP A 207 -21.84 -11.51 39.94
N VAL A 208 -21.30 -12.57 40.52
CA VAL A 208 -20.93 -12.63 41.94
C VAL A 208 -19.60 -11.91 42.20
N ASP A 209 -18.70 -11.91 41.21
CA ASP A 209 -17.37 -11.29 41.31
C ASP A 209 -17.48 -9.76 41.42
N ALA A 210 -18.45 -9.14 40.74
CA ALA A 210 -18.71 -7.71 40.86
C ALA A 210 -18.99 -7.24 42.31
N LEU A 211 -19.59 -8.10 43.15
CA LEU A 211 -19.83 -7.80 44.57
C LEU A 211 -18.66 -8.24 45.44
N ALA A 212 -18.16 -9.47 45.25
CA ALA A 212 -17.09 -10.04 46.08
C ALA A 212 -15.71 -9.39 45.83
N GLY A 213 -15.49 -8.85 44.64
CA GLY A 213 -14.27 -8.16 44.23
C GLY A 213 -14.14 -6.75 44.82
N LEU A 214 -15.22 -6.16 45.36
CA LEU A 214 -15.17 -4.85 45.98
C LEU A 214 -14.37 -4.88 47.29
N ALA A 215 -13.35 -4.02 47.39
CA ALA A 215 -12.51 -3.90 48.58
C ALA A 215 -13.35 -3.70 49.86
N ARG A 216 -14.41 -2.89 49.77
CA ARG A 216 -15.31 -2.61 50.89
C ARG A 216 -16.04 -3.85 51.40
N VAL A 217 -16.50 -4.70 50.48
CA VAL A 217 -17.20 -5.95 50.84
C VAL A 217 -16.23 -6.91 51.52
N GLN A 218 -14.99 -6.99 51.04
CA GLN A 218 -13.94 -7.80 51.67
C GLN A 218 -13.54 -7.29 53.06
N GLU A 219 -13.48 -5.97 53.27
CA GLU A 219 -13.25 -5.37 54.59
C GLU A 219 -14.39 -5.70 55.56
N LEU A 220 -15.64 -5.52 55.13
CA LEU A 220 -16.82 -5.84 55.94
C LEU A 220 -16.92 -7.33 56.26
N GLN A 221 -16.46 -8.19 55.36
CA GLN A 221 -16.38 -9.64 55.58
C GLN A 221 -15.31 -9.98 56.62
N ARG A 222 -14.11 -9.39 56.53
CA ARG A 222 -13.04 -9.57 57.54
C ARG A 222 -13.44 -9.04 58.91
N ALA A 223 -14.21 -7.95 58.95
CA ALA A 223 -14.72 -7.36 60.18
C ALA A 223 -15.92 -8.10 60.78
N GLY A 224 -16.49 -9.09 60.08
CA GLY A 224 -17.69 -9.82 60.53
C GLY A 224 -18.99 -9.01 60.49
N ALA A 225 -18.97 -7.81 59.91
CA ALA A 225 -20.12 -6.89 59.87
C ALA A 225 -21.24 -7.33 58.91
N LEU A 226 -20.96 -8.30 58.02
CA LEU A 226 -21.95 -8.89 57.12
C LEU A 226 -22.89 -9.92 57.79
N GLY A 227 -22.60 -10.33 59.04
CA GLY A 227 -23.44 -11.28 59.77
C GLY A 227 -23.76 -12.56 58.97
N ALA A 228 -25.06 -12.89 58.87
CA ALA A 228 -25.54 -14.06 58.14
C ALA A 228 -25.37 -13.97 56.60
N ALA A 229 -25.19 -12.78 56.03
CA ALA A 229 -25.00 -12.60 54.59
C ALA A 229 -23.58 -12.95 54.12
N GLY A 230 -22.58 -12.90 55.01
CA GLY A 230 -21.19 -13.25 54.68
C GLY A 230 -21.04 -14.71 54.23
N PRO A 231 -21.50 -15.70 55.03
CA PRO A 231 -21.48 -17.11 54.63
C PRO A 231 -22.28 -17.40 53.36
N VAL A 232 -23.39 -16.68 53.13
CA VAL A 232 -24.16 -16.78 51.88
C VAL A 232 -23.30 -16.36 50.69
N LEU A 233 -22.62 -15.22 50.78
CA LEU A 233 -21.72 -14.75 49.73
C LEU A 233 -20.58 -15.75 49.46
N ASP A 234 -19.98 -16.31 50.52
CA ASP A 234 -18.93 -17.33 50.37
C ASP A 234 -19.43 -18.59 49.64
N GLN A 235 -20.66 -19.03 49.93
CA GLN A 235 -21.28 -20.15 49.21
C GLN A 235 -21.62 -19.80 47.76
N LEU A 236 -22.08 -18.58 47.46
CA LEU A 236 -22.31 -18.14 46.08
C LEU A 236 -21.00 -18.09 45.27
N VAL A 237 -19.91 -17.66 45.90
CA VAL A 237 -18.59 -17.54 45.25
C VAL A 237 -17.92 -18.90 45.06
N ARG A 238 -17.86 -19.73 46.12
CA ARG A 238 -17.02 -20.94 46.16
C ARG A 238 -17.80 -22.25 46.26
N GLY A 239 -19.08 -22.20 46.59
CA GLY A 239 -19.87 -23.37 46.92
C GLY A 239 -20.48 -24.06 45.70
N ASP A 240 -20.69 -25.37 45.83
CA ASP A 240 -21.48 -26.17 44.88
C ASP A 240 -22.95 -26.23 45.28
N TYR A 241 -23.83 -26.61 44.35
CA TYR A 241 -25.26 -26.76 44.63
C TYR A 241 -25.55 -27.65 45.85
N ARG A 242 -24.84 -28.78 46.00
CA ARG A 242 -25.02 -29.68 47.15
C ARG A 242 -24.61 -29.05 48.48
N GLN A 243 -23.52 -28.27 48.47
CA GLN A 243 -23.05 -27.54 49.64
C GLN A 243 -24.04 -26.44 50.01
N TRP A 244 -24.59 -25.75 49.00
CA TRP A 244 -25.66 -24.78 49.17
C TRP A 244 -26.93 -25.42 49.73
N ALA A 245 -27.38 -26.56 49.21
CA ALA A 245 -28.57 -27.24 49.69
C ALA A 245 -28.46 -27.65 51.17
N ALA A 246 -27.30 -28.18 51.57
CA ALA A 246 -27.01 -28.47 52.98
C ALA A 246 -26.97 -27.20 53.85
N PHE A 247 -26.33 -26.13 53.35
CA PHE A 247 -26.26 -24.85 54.03
C PHE A 247 -27.64 -24.19 54.20
N ALA A 248 -28.48 -24.22 53.16
CA ALA A 248 -29.82 -23.67 53.15
C ALA A 248 -30.75 -24.42 54.12
N ALA A 249 -30.63 -25.75 54.19
CA ALA A 249 -31.36 -26.55 55.18
C ALA A 249 -30.94 -26.22 56.63
N ALA A 250 -29.65 -26.00 56.88
CA ALA A 250 -29.14 -25.66 58.20
C ALA A 250 -29.44 -24.21 58.65
N ASN A 251 -29.56 -23.27 57.69
CA ASN A 251 -29.68 -21.83 57.96
C ASN A 251 -30.99 -21.20 57.44
N ALA A 252 -32.06 -21.99 57.35
CA ALA A 252 -33.34 -21.53 56.79
C ALA A 252 -33.90 -20.28 57.48
N ALA A 253 -33.75 -20.16 58.81
CA ALA A 253 -34.19 -18.99 59.56
C ALA A 253 -33.41 -17.72 59.17
N ALA A 254 -32.09 -17.83 59.01
CA ALA A 254 -31.24 -16.72 58.62
C ALA A 254 -31.49 -16.25 57.17
N LEU A 255 -31.80 -17.19 56.26
CA LEU A 255 -32.19 -16.85 54.88
C LEU A 255 -33.53 -16.11 54.83
N ALA A 256 -34.50 -16.53 55.66
CA ALA A 256 -35.79 -15.87 55.77
C ALA A 256 -35.67 -14.46 56.37
N GLU A 257 -34.82 -14.27 57.38
CA GLU A 257 -34.53 -12.94 57.97
C GLU A 257 -33.89 -11.98 56.96
N LEU A 258 -33.07 -12.50 56.04
CA LEU A 258 -32.46 -11.71 54.96
C LEU A 258 -33.41 -11.46 53.78
N GLY A 259 -34.62 -12.04 53.79
CA GLY A 259 -35.59 -11.93 52.70
C GLY A 259 -35.17 -12.64 51.42
N ILE A 260 -34.35 -13.68 51.53
CA ILE A 260 -33.87 -14.45 50.37
C ILE A 260 -34.91 -15.48 49.95
N ASP A 261 -35.33 -15.44 48.68
CA ASP A 261 -36.14 -16.52 48.13
C ASP A 261 -35.29 -17.78 47.90
N ALA A 262 -35.56 -18.83 48.65
CA ALA A 262 -34.83 -20.09 48.59
C ALA A 262 -34.95 -20.77 47.22
N ALA A 263 -36.08 -20.59 46.52
CA ALA A 263 -36.32 -21.20 45.21
C ALA A 263 -35.48 -20.54 44.10
N SER A 264 -35.51 -19.20 44.01
CA SER A 264 -34.65 -18.46 43.08
C SER A 264 -33.16 -18.64 43.41
N ALA A 265 -32.77 -18.64 44.69
CA ALA A 265 -31.38 -18.86 45.08
C ALA A 265 -30.90 -20.29 44.72
N ALA A 266 -31.73 -21.31 44.90
CA ALA A 266 -31.41 -22.68 44.49
C ALA A 266 -31.24 -22.81 42.97
N THR A 267 -32.14 -22.20 42.20
CA THR A 267 -32.07 -22.14 40.74
C THR A 267 -30.77 -21.46 40.29
N LYS A 268 -30.45 -20.30 40.88
CA LYS A 268 -29.20 -19.58 40.60
C LYS A 268 -27.97 -20.42 40.92
N MET A 269 -27.94 -21.11 42.05
CA MET A 269 -26.81 -21.97 42.40
C MET A 269 -26.61 -23.11 41.42
N ARG A 270 -27.68 -23.69 40.87
CA ARG A 270 -27.58 -24.67 39.78
C ARG A 270 -26.95 -24.06 38.53
N LEU A 271 -27.43 -22.89 38.09
CA LEU A 271 -26.88 -22.21 36.91
C LEU A 271 -25.39 -21.90 37.08
N LEU A 272 -25.03 -21.37 38.26
CA LEU A 272 -23.66 -21.07 38.61
C LEU A 272 -22.81 -22.36 38.67
N THR A 273 -23.32 -23.50 39.16
CA THR A 273 -22.55 -24.76 39.29
C THR A 273 -22.26 -25.37 37.93
N LEU A 274 -23.24 -25.31 37.03
CA LEU A 274 -23.01 -25.71 35.64
C LEU A 274 -21.96 -24.81 34.96
N ALA A 275 -22.00 -23.49 35.20
CA ALA A 275 -21.00 -22.56 34.68
C ALA A 275 -19.59 -22.87 35.20
N ALA A 276 -19.44 -23.24 36.47
CA ALA A 276 -18.16 -23.65 37.05
C ALA A 276 -17.61 -24.93 36.41
N ILE A 277 -18.43 -25.98 36.27
CA ILE A 277 -18.03 -27.24 35.62
C ILE A 277 -17.59 -26.99 34.17
N ALA A 278 -18.34 -26.15 33.44
CA ALA A 278 -18.01 -25.79 32.07
C ALA A 278 -16.75 -24.92 31.96
N ALA A 279 -16.41 -24.15 33.01
CA ALA A 279 -15.20 -23.33 33.04
C ALA A 279 -13.94 -24.17 33.32
N ASP A 280 -14.07 -25.26 34.07
CA ASP A 280 -12.98 -26.20 34.33
C ASP A 280 -12.69 -27.07 33.09
N ARG A 281 -13.74 -27.51 32.37
CA ARG A 281 -13.64 -28.40 31.19
C ARG A 281 -13.86 -27.67 29.86
N LEU A 282 -13.21 -26.52 29.67
CA LEU A 282 -13.30 -25.73 28.43
C LEU A 282 -12.77 -26.51 27.22
N GLY A 283 -13.62 -26.73 26.21
CA GLY A 283 -13.29 -27.45 24.97
C GLY A 283 -13.33 -28.97 25.07
N GLU A 284 -13.64 -29.53 26.24
CA GLU A 284 -13.78 -30.96 26.47
C GLU A 284 -15.26 -31.38 26.48
N GLU A 285 -15.55 -32.64 26.20
CA GLU A 285 -16.92 -33.15 26.30
C GLU A 285 -17.29 -33.44 27.75
N VAL A 286 -18.34 -32.79 28.24
CA VAL A 286 -18.91 -33.00 29.58
C VAL A 286 -20.13 -33.92 29.49
N PRO A 287 -20.11 -35.13 30.07
CA PRO A 287 -21.27 -36.02 30.09
C PRO A 287 -22.44 -35.43 30.89
N PHE A 288 -23.68 -35.68 30.45
CA PHE A 288 -24.87 -35.23 31.18
C PHE A 288 -24.99 -35.88 32.55
N ASP A 289 -24.48 -37.10 32.75
CA ASP A 289 -24.52 -37.79 34.05
C ASP A 289 -23.70 -37.05 35.12
N ASP A 290 -22.52 -36.52 34.75
CA ASP A 290 -21.69 -35.70 35.63
C ASP A 290 -22.43 -34.41 36.03
N VAL A 291 -23.11 -33.78 35.07
CA VAL A 291 -23.90 -32.56 35.27
C VAL A 291 -25.13 -32.84 36.15
N ALA A 292 -25.88 -33.90 35.86
CA ALA A 292 -27.05 -34.33 36.62
C ALA A 292 -26.69 -34.58 38.09
N HIS A 293 -25.58 -35.28 38.31
CA HIS A 293 -25.07 -35.55 39.66
C HIS A 293 -24.68 -34.26 40.39
N ALA A 294 -24.01 -33.31 39.72
CA ALA A 294 -23.58 -32.06 40.34
C ALA A 294 -24.74 -31.10 40.66
N LEU A 295 -25.77 -31.05 39.80
CA LEU A 295 -26.94 -30.17 39.94
C LEU A 295 -28.06 -30.79 40.79
N ASP A 296 -27.97 -32.09 41.10
CA ASP A 296 -29.00 -32.88 41.78
C ASP A 296 -30.35 -32.81 41.06
N VAL A 297 -30.32 -33.10 39.75
CA VAL A 297 -31.50 -33.12 38.87
C VAL A 297 -31.54 -34.42 38.06
N PRO A 298 -32.72 -34.87 37.61
CA PRO A 298 -32.83 -36.00 36.69
C PRO A 298 -32.02 -35.77 35.40
N ALA A 299 -31.47 -36.83 34.83
CA ALA A 299 -30.68 -36.75 33.60
C ALA A 299 -31.49 -36.17 32.41
N ASP A 300 -32.80 -36.37 32.40
CA ASP A 300 -33.70 -35.84 31.36
C ASP A 300 -33.89 -34.32 31.44
N ASP A 301 -33.75 -33.74 32.63
CA ASP A 301 -33.94 -32.29 32.84
C ASP A 301 -32.65 -31.49 32.57
N VAL A 302 -31.50 -32.15 32.45
CA VAL A 302 -30.20 -31.49 32.23
C VAL A 302 -30.22 -30.59 30.99
N GLU A 303 -30.91 -31.00 29.93
CA GLU A 303 -31.04 -30.20 28.69
C GLU A 303 -31.69 -28.85 28.94
N LEU A 304 -32.73 -28.80 29.79
CA LEU A 304 -33.42 -27.56 30.15
C LEU A 304 -32.48 -26.62 30.91
N TRP A 305 -31.72 -27.17 31.86
CA TRP A 305 -30.73 -26.39 32.61
C TRP A 305 -29.59 -25.86 31.72
N VAL A 306 -29.14 -26.64 30.74
CA VAL A 306 -28.15 -26.17 29.75
C VAL A 306 -28.72 -24.99 28.94
N ILE A 307 -29.97 -25.08 28.49
CA ILE A 307 -30.64 -24.00 27.76
C ILE A 307 -30.75 -22.74 28.63
N ASP A 308 -31.12 -22.88 29.91
CA ASP A 308 -31.28 -21.76 30.82
C ASP A 308 -29.94 -21.08 31.15
N VAL A 309 -28.86 -21.85 31.30
CA VAL A 309 -27.51 -21.29 31.52
C VAL A 309 -26.98 -20.58 30.27
N VAL A 310 -27.28 -21.08 29.07
CA VAL A 310 -26.94 -20.40 27.82
C VAL A 310 -27.78 -19.12 27.66
N ARG A 311 -29.07 -19.15 28.03
CA ARG A 311 -29.94 -17.97 28.02
C ARG A 311 -29.47 -16.90 29.00
N ALA A 312 -28.98 -17.31 30.16
CA ALA A 312 -28.35 -16.42 31.13
C ALA A 312 -26.98 -15.87 30.67
N GLY A 313 -26.43 -16.37 29.56
CA GLY A 313 -25.17 -15.89 28.98
C GLY A 313 -23.90 -16.36 29.72
N LEU A 314 -24.03 -17.28 30.66
CA LEU A 314 -22.92 -17.79 31.48
C LEU A 314 -22.05 -18.79 30.70
N ILE A 315 -22.66 -19.62 29.84
CA ILE A 315 -21.96 -20.59 28.99
C ILE A 315 -22.30 -20.32 27.52
N GLN A 316 -21.34 -20.56 26.65
CA GLN A 316 -21.55 -20.76 25.22
C GLN A 316 -20.92 -22.09 24.83
N GLY A 317 -21.65 -22.93 24.11
CA GLY A 317 -21.18 -24.25 23.75
C GLY A 317 -22.13 -24.97 22.81
N LYS A 318 -21.71 -26.16 22.38
CA LYS A 318 -22.54 -27.06 21.58
C LYS A 318 -23.01 -28.22 22.46
N MET A 319 -24.27 -28.59 22.30
CA MET A 319 -24.86 -29.73 22.98
C MET A 319 -25.08 -30.84 21.95
N ASN A 320 -24.64 -32.06 22.27
CA ASN A 320 -24.92 -33.25 21.49
C ASN A 320 -25.90 -34.14 22.27
N GLN A 321 -27.15 -34.12 21.82
CA GLN A 321 -28.25 -34.84 22.45
C GLN A 321 -28.11 -36.36 22.32
N VAL A 322 -27.55 -36.86 21.20
CA VAL A 322 -27.43 -38.31 20.96
C VAL A 322 -26.38 -38.94 21.88
N SER A 323 -25.24 -38.27 22.05
CA SER A 323 -24.18 -38.71 22.95
C SER A 323 -24.38 -38.25 24.40
N ARG A 324 -25.40 -37.43 24.68
CA ARG A 324 -25.65 -36.81 25.99
C ARG A 324 -24.41 -36.08 26.52
N THR A 325 -23.80 -35.26 25.68
CA THR A 325 -22.60 -34.48 26.02
C THR A 325 -22.75 -32.99 25.73
N LEU A 326 -22.13 -32.17 26.57
CA LEU A 326 -22.00 -30.72 26.42
C LEU A 326 -20.54 -30.38 26.13
N THR A 327 -20.28 -29.65 25.05
CA THR A 327 -18.94 -29.13 24.72
C THR A 327 -18.93 -27.61 24.89
N PRO A 328 -18.50 -27.08 26.06
CA PRO A 328 -18.42 -25.66 26.30
C PRO A 328 -17.27 -25.04 25.49
N THR A 329 -17.58 -23.98 24.76
CA THR A 329 -16.59 -23.16 24.02
C THR A 329 -16.14 -21.96 24.85
N ARG A 330 -17.03 -21.38 25.65
CA ARG A 330 -16.77 -20.29 26.58
C ARG A 330 -17.60 -20.49 27.84
N SER A 331 -17.04 -20.17 28.99
CA SER A 331 -17.77 -20.12 30.27
C SER A 331 -17.30 -18.91 31.08
N THR A 332 -18.18 -18.34 31.89
CA THR A 332 -17.86 -17.29 32.86
C THR A 332 -17.38 -17.89 34.17
N TYR A 333 -16.22 -17.44 34.67
CA TYR A 333 -15.76 -17.78 36.03
C TYR A 333 -16.53 -16.96 37.06
N ARG A 334 -16.93 -17.60 38.16
CA ARG A 334 -17.63 -16.94 39.28
C ARG A 334 -16.73 -16.04 40.11
N ALA A 335 -15.44 -16.39 40.19
CA ALA A 335 -14.39 -15.61 40.81
C ALA A 335 -13.09 -15.87 40.04
N PHE A 336 -12.34 -14.80 39.76
CA PHE A 336 -11.09 -14.88 39.03
C PHE A 336 -9.91 -14.63 39.97
N GLY A 337 -9.30 -15.71 40.46
CA GLY A 337 -8.20 -15.66 41.42
C GLY A 337 -6.86 -16.10 40.86
N GLU A 338 -5.90 -16.29 41.75
CA GLU A 338 -4.52 -16.66 41.41
C GLU A 338 -4.43 -18.02 40.67
N ALA A 339 -5.30 -18.99 41.01
CA ALA A 339 -5.34 -20.27 40.32
C ALA A 339 -5.68 -20.12 38.83
N GLN A 340 -6.67 -19.28 38.52
CA GLN A 340 -7.08 -18.98 37.15
C GLN A 340 -5.99 -18.20 36.41
N TRP A 341 -5.31 -17.26 37.09
CA TRP A 341 -4.14 -16.56 36.53
C TRP A 341 -2.99 -17.52 36.17
N ARG A 342 -2.68 -18.49 37.05
CA ARG A 342 -1.65 -19.51 36.77
C ARG A 342 -2.04 -20.37 35.56
N MET A 343 -3.29 -20.83 35.51
CA MET A 343 -3.78 -21.61 34.36
C MET A 343 -3.69 -20.80 33.04
N LEU A 344 -4.08 -19.53 33.06
CA LEU A 344 -3.98 -18.65 31.90
C LEU A 344 -2.52 -18.46 31.48
N GLN A 345 -1.62 -18.26 32.44
CA GLN A 345 -0.18 -18.15 32.18
C GLN A 345 0.37 -19.42 31.51
N THR A 346 0.00 -20.61 31.99
CA THR A 346 0.42 -21.88 31.39
C THR A 346 -0.10 -22.02 29.96
N ARG A 347 -1.39 -21.74 29.71
CA ARG A 347 -1.97 -21.81 28.36
C ARG A 347 -1.32 -20.81 27.41
N LEU A 348 -1.07 -19.59 27.87
CA LEU A 348 -0.41 -18.54 27.08
C LEU A 348 1.06 -18.89 26.78
N ALA A 349 1.76 -19.52 27.72
CA ALA A 349 3.11 -20.04 27.49
C ALA A 349 3.10 -21.14 26.42
N GLN A 350 2.18 -22.10 26.49
CA GLN A 350 2.02 -23.15 25.46
C GLN A 350 1.70 -22.56 24.08
N TRP A 351 0.84 -21.54 24.03
CA TRP A 351 0.52 -20.85 22.77
C TRP A 351 1.75 -20.12 22.22
N LYS A 352 2.52 -19.46 23.08
CA LYS A 352 3.76 -18.82 22.69
C LYS A 352 4.76 -19.85 22.13
N GLU A 353 4.97 -20.96 22.82
CA GLU A 353 5.84 -22.04 22.35
C GLU A 353 5.38 -22.60 20.99
N SER A 354 4.07 -22.76 20.81
CA SER A 354 3.48 -23.23 19.54
C SER A 354 3.71 -22.23 18.41
N LEU A 355 3.56 -20.93 18.67
CA LEU A 355 3.83 -19.87 17.69
C LEU A 355 5.31 -19.77 17.35
N ASP A 356 6.18 -19.84 18.36
CA ASP A 356 7.64 -19.83 18.20
C ASP A 356 8.10 -21.06 17.38
N ALA A 357 7.44 -22.22 17.55
CA ALA A 357 7.70 -23.42 16.74
C ALA A 357 7.19 -23.30 15.29
N LEU A 358 6.09 -22.59 15.05
CA LEU A 358 5.54 -22.36 13.72
C LEU A 358 6.33 -21.33 12.92
N GLN A 359 6.88 -20.31 13.57
CA GLN A 359 7.64 -19.24 12.92
C GLN A 359 8.76 -19.74 11.97
N PRO A 360 9.66 -20.66 12.36
CA PRO A 360 10.69 -21.18 11.46
C PRO A 360 10.12 -22.03 10.31
N SER A 361 9.04 -22.77 10.55
CA SER A 361 8.37 -23.55 9.49
C SER A 361 7.75 -22.64 8.43
N LEU A 362 7.14 -21.53 8.86
CA LEU A 362 6.61 -20.51 7.97
C LEU A 362 7.75 -19.83 7.22
N ALA A 363 8.81 -19.39 7.90
CA ALA A 363 9.97 -18.78 7.25
C ALA A 363 10.60 -19.71 6.19
N CYS A 364 10.77 -20.99 6.52
CA CYS A 364 11.28 -22.00 5.57
C CYS A 364 10.33 -22.18 4.37
N SER A 365 9.02 -22.22 4.59
CA SER A 365 8.03 -22.33 3.51
C SER A 365 8.00 -21.08 2.61
N TRP A 366 8.17 -19.89 3.18
CA TRP A 366 8.29 -18.63 2.45
C TRP A 366 9.57 -18.59 1.61
N ASP A 367 10.71 -18.97 2.19
CA ASP A 367 11.98 -19.06 1.46
C ASP A 367 11.91 -20.08 0.31
N ALA A 368 11.25 -21.24 0.54
CA ALA A 368 11.03 -22.24 -0.49
C ALA A 368 10.15 -21.70 -1.63
N ALA A 369 9.06 -21.00 -1.30
CA ALA A 369 8.20 -20.36 -2.29
C ALA A 369 8.94 -19.28 -3.09
N GLN A 370 9.74 -18.43 -2.43
CA GLN A 370 10.57 -17.44 -3.11
C GLN A 370 11.59 -18.08 -4.06
N ARG A 371 12.23 -19.18 -3.65
CA ARG A 371 13.15 -19.94 -4.51
C ARG A 371 12.46 -20.54 -5.73
N LEU A 372 11.24 -21.06 -5.59
CA LEU A 372 10.46 -21.58 -6.71
C LEU A 372 10.12 -20.46 -7.70
N CYS A 373 9.63 -19.31 -7.23
CA CYS A 373 9.38 -18.14 -8.09
C CYS A 373 10.65 -17.66 -8.81
N ALA A 374 11.78 -17.61 -8.11
CA ALA A 374 13.07 -17.22 -8.70
C ALA A 374 13.54 -18.24 -9.76
N HIS A 375 13.34 -19.53 -9.51
CA HIS A 375 13.66 -20.59 -10.47
C HIS A 375 12.76 -20.52 -11.70
N GLU A 376 11.45 -20.28 -11.54
CA GLU A 376 10.52 -20.07 -12.65
C GLU A 376 10.91 -18.86 -13.50
N ALA A 377 11.26 -17.73 -12.88
CA ALA A 377 11.76 -16.55 -13.60
C ALA A 377 13.05 -16.86 -14.38
N ALA A 378 13.99 -17.59 -13.78
CA ALA A 378 15.23 -18.00 -14.45
C ALA A 378 14.97 -18.94 -15.64
N LEU A 379 13.97 -19.82 -15.55
CA LEU A 379 13.57 -20.67 -16.68
C LEU A 379 12.94 -19.86 -17.82
N VAL A 380 12.17 -18.82 -17.52
CA VAL A 380 11.59 -17.91 -18.53
C VAL A 380 12.69 -17.16 -19.26
N GLU A 381 13.66 -16.60 -18.54
CA GLU A 381 14.80 -15.91 -19.17
C GLU A 381 15.64 -16.88 -20.02
N ARG A 382 15.94 -18.09 -19.53
CA ARG A 382 16.63 -19.11 -20.33
C ARG A 382 15.86 -19.49 -21.60
N ARG A 383 14.53 -19.59 -21.55
CA ARG A 383 13.71 -19.84 -22.74
C ARG A 383 13.81 -18.69 -23.74
N ARG A 384 13.79 -17.45 -23.25
CA ARG A 384 13.97 -16.26 -24.08
C ARG A 384 15.34 -16.22 -24.75
N GLU A 385 16.41 -16.48 -24.01
CA GLU A 385 17.78 -16.56 -24.56
C GLU A 385 17.89 -17.63 -25.67
N VAL A 386 17.28 -18.79 -25.47
CA VAL A 386 17.26 -19.87 -26.46
C VAL A 386 16.50 -19.45 -27.73
N GLU A 387 15.35 -18.79 -27.60
CA GLU A 387 14.59 -18.29 -28.75
C GLU A 387 15.32 -17.17 -29.49
N GLU A 388 15.98 -16.24 -28.77
CA GLU A 388 16.82 -15.21 -29.38
C GLU A 388 18.02 -15.82 -30.14
N ALA A 389 18.65 -16.85 -29.56
CA ALA A 389 19.74 -17.59 -30.21
C ALA A 389 19.26 -18.35 -31.46
N ARG A 390 18.07 -18.98 -31.41
CA ARG A 390 17.43 -19.61 -32.58
C ARG A 390 17.16 -18.59 -33.69
N ALA A 391 16.54 -17.46 -33.36
CA ALA A 391 16.28 -16.38 -34.32
C ALA A 391 17.58 -15.78 -34.90
N ALA A 392 18.66 -15.70 -34.11
CA ALA A 392 19.97 -15.29 -34.61
C ALA A 392 20.58 -16.31 -35.58
N ALA A 393 20.46 -17.61 -35.28
CA ALA A 393 20.93 -18.69 -36.15
C ALA A 393 20.16 -18.72 -37.48
N GLU A 394 18.84 -18.55 -37.47
CA GLU A 394 18.02 -18.45 -38.68
C GLU A 394 18.43 -17.26 -39.56
N ARG A 395 18.65 -16.08 -38.94
CA ARG A 395 19.16 -14.90 -39.65
C ARG A 395 20.54 -15.15 -40.26
N ALA A 396 21.44 -15.84 -39.55
CA ALA A 396 22.76 -16.19 -40.07
C ALA A 396 22.67 -17.17 -41.25
N LEU A 397 21.78 -18.16 -41.18
CA LEU A 397 21.55 -19.13 -42.24
C LEU A 397 20.91 -18.46 -43.48
N GLY A 398 20.00 -17.50 -43.27
CA GLY A 398 19.47 -16.62 -44.32
C GLY A 398 20.55 -15.82 -45.01
N ARG A 399 21.44 -15.17 -44.26
CA ARG A 399 22.60 -14.44 -44.80
C ARG A 399 23.55 -15.37 -45.58
N ALA A 400 23.83 -16.57 -45.08
CA ALA A 400 24.68 -17.54 -45.76
C ALA A 400 24.07 -17.98 -47.11
N ARG A 401 22.76 -18.26 -47.16
CA ARG A 401 22.04 -18.56 -48.41
C ARG A 401 22.12 -17.41 -49.41
N GLN A 402 22.00 -16.17 -48.94
CA GLN A 402 22.10 -14.98 -49.79
C GLN A 402 23.52 -14.79 -50.34
N ILE A 403 24.57 -15.03 -49.54
CA ILE A 403 25.96 -15.00 -49.99
C ILE A 403 26.21 -16.05 -51.07
N VAL A 404 25.69 -17.27 -50.93
CA VAL A 404 25.83 -18.32 -51.95
C VAL A 404 25.15 -17.91 -53.27
N ARG A 405 23.96 -17.30 -53.20
CA ARG A 405 23.27 -16.76 -54.40
C ARG A 405 24.10 -15.66 -55.07
N LEU A 406 24.60 -14.69 -54.31
CA LEU A 406 25.42 -13.60 -54.83
C LEU A 406 26.74 -14.10 -55.43
N ARG A 407 27.39 -15.11 -54.84
CA ARG A 407 28.60 -15.74 -55.41
C ARG A 407 28.32 -16.43 -56.75
N ARG A 408 27.18 -17.13 -56.89
CA ARG A 408 26.78 -17.72 -58.17
C ARG A 408 26.53 -16.65 -59.23
N ALA A 409 25.78 -15.61 -58.90
CA ALA A 409 25.53 -14.48 -59.79
C ALA A 409 26.82 -13.76 -60.19
N ALA A 410 27.76 -13.56 -59.26
CA ALA A 410 29.07 -12.96 -59.53
C ALA A 410 29.94 -13.85 -60.44
N ALA A 411 29.94 -15.17 -60.24
CA ALA A 411 30.65 -16.11 -61.11
C ALA A 411 30.07 -16.14 -62.53
N GLU A 412 28.74 -16.06 -62.67
CA GLU A 412 28.08 -15.90 -63.96
C GLU A 412 28.42 -14.56 -64.62
N GLY A 413 28.45 -13.48 -63.85
CA GLY A 413 28.90 -12.16 -64.29
C GLY A 413 30.35 -12.15 -64.79
N ALA A 414 31.28 -12.76 -64.06
CA ALA A 414 32.68 -12.88 -64.45
C ALA A 414 32.86 -13.69 -65.75
N ARG A 415 32.09 -14.77 -65.93
CA ARG A 415 32.09 -15.54 -67.18
C ARG A 415 31.58 -14.71 -68.36
N ARG A 416 30.53 -13.89 -68.16
CA ARG A 416 30.02 -12.97 -69.18
C ARG A 416 31.07 -11.91 -69.54
N LEU A 417 31.74 -11.32 -68.55
CA LEU A 417 32.81 -10.33 -68.76
C LEU A 417 33.98 -10.94 -69.56
N ALA A 418 34.48 -12.10 -69.15
CA ALA A 418 35.56 -12.79 -69.87
C ALA A 418 35.18 -13.22 -71.29
N ALA A 419 33.89 -13.44 -71.57
CA ALA A 419 33.40 -13.69 -72.93
C ALA A 419 33.36 -12.40 -73.76
N LEU A 420 32.96 -11.29 -73.15
CA LEU A 420 32.97 -9.97 -73.79
C LEU A 420 34.40 -9.50 -74.07
N GLU A 421 35.34 -9.66 -73.15
CA GLU A 421 36.76 -9.35 -73.34
C GLU A 421 37.38 -10.18 -74.47
N ARG A 422 37.06 -11.48 -74.54
CA ARG A 422 37.51 -12.33 -75.65
C ARG A 422 36.95 -11.87 -76.99
N ARG A 423 35.67 -11.49 -77.05
CA ARG A 423 35.06 -10.92 -78.26
C ARG A 423 35.68 -9.58 -78.64
N ALA A 424 35.98 -8.73 -77.65
CA ALA A 424 36.67 -7.46 -77.85
C ALA A 424 38.08 -7.67 -78.44
N ALA A 425 38.86 -8.59 -77.87
CA ALA A 425 40.20 -8.93 -78.34
C ALA A 425 40.18 -9.55 -79.76
N GLN A 426 39.21 -10.42 -80.06
CA GLN A 426 39.02 -10.97 -81.40
C GLN A 426 38.69 -9.88 -82.43
N ARG A 427 37.85 -8.91 -82.07
CA ARG A 427 37.53 -7.78 -82.96
C ARG A 427 38.67 -6.80 -83.12
N ALA A 428 39.45 -6.54 -82.07
CA ALA A 428 40.66 -5.73 -82.17
C ALA A 428 41.67 -6.35 -83.16
N ARG A 429 41.85 -7.68 -83.13
CA ARG A 429 42.67 -8.39 -84.12
C ARG A 429 42.10 -8.30 -85.54
N ALA A 430 40.79 -8.46 -85.70
CA ALA A 430 40.14 -8.31 -87.00
C ALA A 430 40.28 -6.88 -87.57
N VAL A 431 40.28 -5.86 -86.71
CA VAL A 431 40.56 -4.46 -87.06
C VAL A 431 42.01 -4.29 -87.54
N GLU A 432 42.98 -4.87 -86.83
CA GLU A 432 44.40 -4.84 -87.22
C GLU A 432 44.63 -5.57 -88.56
N GLU A 433 44.03 -6.74 -88.75
CA GLU A 433 44.08 -7.50 -90.01
C GLU A 433 43.42 -6.72 -91.17
N ALA A 434 42.27 -6.09 -90.92
CA ALA A 434 41.59 -5.27 -91.92
C ALA A 434 42.36 -3.98 -92.25
N ALA A 435 43.04 -3.37 -91.27
CA ALA A 435 43.92 -2.23 -91.49
C ALA A 435 45.16 -2.63 -92.32
N ALA A 436 45.78 -3.76 -92.01
CA ALA A 436 46.90 -4.30 -92.80
C ALA A 436 46.49 -4.62 -94.25
N ALA A 437 45.32 -5.24 -94.45
CA ALA A 437 44.79 -5.49 -95.79
C ALA A 437 44.44 -4.19 -96.55
N ALA A 438 43.99 -3.14 -95.84
CA ALA A 438 43.76 -1.83 -96.43
C ALA A 438 45.09 -1.14 -96.85
N ASP A 439 46.15 -1.27 -96.05
CA ASP A 439 47.49 -0.78 -96.41
C ASP A 439 48.11 -1.57 -97.59
N GLU A 440 47.91 -2.89 -97.65
CA GLU A 440 48.29 -3.72 -98.80
C GLU A 440 47.52 -3.34 -100.08
N LEU A 441 46.22 -3.08 -99.99
CA LEU A 441 45.43 -2.60 -101.13
C LEU A 441 45.77 -1.15 -101.51
N GLY A 442 46.14 -0.31 -100.54
CA GLY A 442 46.63 1.05 -100.77
C GLY A 442 47.97 1.07 -101.51
N SER A 443 48.89 0.17 -101.13
CA SER A 443 50.17 -0.01 -101.82
C SER A 443 50.01 -0.66 -103.20
N ALA A 444 49.06 -1.61 -103.36
CA ALA A 444 48.72 -2.18 -104.67
C ALA A 444 48.05 -1.16 -105.62
N ALA A 445 47.20 -0.27 -105.10
CA ALA A 445 46.61 0.83 -105.89
C ALA A 445 47.64 1.88 -106.34
N ALA A 446 48.76 2.02 -105.62
CA ALA A 446 49.90 2.85 -106.05
C ALA A 446 50.78 2.17 -107.13
N GLY A 447 50.63 0.85 -107.31
CA GLY A 447 51.55 0.03 -108.09
C GLY A 447 51.09 -0.42 -109.49
N GLU A 448 49.81 -0.37 -109.86
CA GLU A 448 49.35 -1.08 -111.08
C GLU A 448 48.60 -0.28 -112.16
N LYS A 449 49.11 -0.48 -113.38
CA LYS A 449 48.72 0.09 -114.66
C LYS A 449 47.41 -0.51 -115.17
N ARG A 450 46.55 0.37 -115.73
CA ARG A 450 45.51 0.14 -116.76
C ARG A 450 44.91 -1.28 -116.83
N GLY A 451 43.71 -1.45 -116.28
CA GLY A 451 42.83 -2.57 -116.65
C GLY A 451 41.64 -2.76 -115.71
N GLN A 452 40.50 -2.16 -116.08
CA GLN A 452 39.14 -2.61 -115.73
C GLN A 452 38.91 -3.19 -114.32
N ARG A 453 39.08 -2.37 -113.28
CA ARG A 453 38.25 -2.45 -112.06
C ARG A 453 37.78 -1.03 -111.74
N ASP A 454 36.48 -0.87 -111.60
CA ASP A 454 35.85 0.43 -111.41
C ASP A 454 36.43 1.13 -110.15
N PRO A 455 37.21 2.22 -110.29
CA PRO A 455 37.82 2.89 -109.15
C PRO A 455 36.77 3.46 -108.19
N ALA A 456 35.54 3.67 -108.66
CA ALA A 456 34.43 4.06 -107.81
C ALA A 456 34.02 2.93 -106.84
N ALA A 457 34.01 1.67 -107.30
CA ALA A 457 33.69 0.51 -106.47
C ALA A 457 34.78 0.26 -105.41
N ALA A 458 36.06 0.42 -105.76
CA ALA A 458 37.18 0.31 -104.81
C ALA A 458 37.16 1.44 -103.77
N ARG A 459 36.95 2.69 -104.19
CA ARG A 459 36.78 3.84 -103.26
C ARG A 459 35.56 3.68 -102.36
N ALA A 460 34.44 3.17 -102.89
CA ALA A 460 33.25 2.88 -102.11
C ALA A 460 33.46 1.73 -101.10
N HIS A 461 34.31 0.76 -101.43
CA HIS A 461 34.70 -0.33 -100.53
C HIS A 461 35.62 0.16 -99.42
N VAL A 462 36.66 0.94 -99.74
CA VAL A 462 37.56 1.59 -98.76
C VAL A 462 36.77 2.56 -97.86
N ALA A 463 35.83 3.34 -98.40
CA ALA A 463 34.95 4.19 -97.60
C ALA A 463 33.96 3.40 -96.74
N ARG A 464 33.65 2.15 -97.09
CA ARG A 464 32.86 1.22 -96.26
C ARG A 464 33.69 0.70 -95.09
N LEU A 465 34.92 0.24 -95.37
CA LEU A 465 35.88 -0.23 -94.36
C LEU A 465 36.27 0.90 -93.39
N ALA A 466 36.55 2.11 -93.88
CA ALA A 466 36.83 3.27 -93.03
C ALA A 466 35.62 3.72 -92.18
N ARG A 467 34.39 3.41 -92.61
CA ARG A 467 33.19 3.60 -91.79
C ARG A 467 33.06 2.49 -90.74
N GLN A 468 33.34 1.24 -91.10
CA GLN A 468 33.37 0.12 -90.15
C GLN A 468 34.44 0.32 -89.07
N LEU A 469 35.66 0.70 -89.44
CA LEU A 469 36.75 1.01 -88.50
C LEU A 469 36.42 2.19 -87.57
N ARG A 470 35.79 3.25 -88.10
CA ARG A 470 35.29 4.36 -87.27
C ARG A 470 34.22 3.89 -86.29
N GLN A 471 33.28 3.06 -86.76
CA GLN A 471 32.22 2.51 -85.91
C GLN A 471 32.78 1.58 -84.83
N GLU A 472 33.78 0.75 -85.15
CA GLU A 472 34.44 -0.13 -84.18
C GLU A 472 35.30 0.63 -83.17
N ARG A 473 35.94 1.74 -83.59
CA ARG A 473 36.65 2.64 -82.66
C ARG A 473 35.69 3.32 -81.69
N ILE A 474 34.54 3.81 -82.16
CA ILE A 474 33.49 4.38 -81.30
C ILE A 474 33.02 3.32 -80.31
N ILE A 475 32.74 2.09 -80.77
CA ILE A 475 32.33 0.97 -79.88
C ILE A 475 33.43 0.63 -78.87
N GLY A 476 34.71 0.70 -79.25
CA GLY A 476 35.85 0.48 -78.34
C GLY A 476 36.07 1.60 -77.32
N GLU A 477 35.81 2.86 -77.70
CA GLU A 477 35.77 3.99 -76.78
C GLU A 477 34.57 3.87 -75.81
N ASP A 478 33.38 3.49 -76.31
CA ASP A 478 32.19 3.23 -75.51
C ASP A 478 32.39 2.08 -74.50
N MET A 479 33.09 1.00 -74.89
CA MET A 479 33.42 -0.10 -73.99
C MET A 479 34.44 0.29 -72.92
N ARG A 480 35.44 1.13 -73.26
CA ARG A 480 36.38 1.68 -72.26
C ARG A 480 35.64 2.62 -71.29
N ALA A 481 34.72 3.43 -71.78
CA ALA A 481 33.84 4.25 -70.95
C ALA A 481 32.90 3.39 -70.08
N MET A 482 32.38 2.28 -70.60
CA MET A 482 31.58 1.32 -69.83
C MET A 482 32.40 0.68 -68.71
N LEU A 483 33.64 0.25 -68.98
CA LEU A 483 34.55 -0.31 -67.97
C LEU A 483 34.93 0.74 -66.90
N ALA A 484 35.15 1.99 -67.29
CA ALA A 484 35.39 3.08 -66.35
C ALA A 484 34.15 3.32 -65.46
N ARG A 485 32.94 3.30 -66.03
CA ARG A 485 31.67 3.41 -65.30
C ARG A 485 31.45 2.25 -64.32
N GLU A 486 31.76 1.02 -64.71
CA GLU A 486 31.67 -0.14 -63.81
C GLU A 486 32.70 -0.10 -62.68
N ARG A 487 33.94 0.37 -62.94
CA ARG A 487 34.95 0.57 -61.88
C ARG A 487 34.53 1.66 -60.90
N ALA A 488 34.01 2.78 -61.39
CA ALA A 488 33.46 3.85 -60.56
C ALA A 488 32.25 3.35 -59.75
N ARG A 489 31.38 2.55 -60.36
CA ARG A 489 30.23 1.92 -59.68
C ARG A 489 30.68 0.98 -58.56
N ALA A 490 31.65 0.10 -58.81
CA ALA A 490 32.20 -0.80 -57.80
C ALA A 490 32.86 -0.04 -56.64
N ALA A 491 33.55 1.08 -56.93
CA ALA A 491 34.13 1.95 -55.91
C ALA A 491 33.04 2.68 -55.09
N ARG A 492 31.93 3.12 -55.71
CA ARG A 492 30.76 3.65 -55.00
C ARG A 492 30.10 2.61 -54.09
N ASP A 493 29.89 1.40 -54.59
CA ASP A 493 29.31 0.31 -53.80
C ASP A 493 30.21 -0.03 -52.60
N ALA A 494 31.54 0.06 -52.77
CA ALA A 494 32.49 -0.06 -51.67
C ALA A 494 32.40 1.11 -50.68
N GLY A 495 32.20 2.35 -51.14
CA GLY A 495 31.94 3.51 -50.28
C GLY A 495 30.63 3.40 -49.50
N ALA A 496 29.54 2.96 -50.14
CA ALA A 496 28.24 2.75 -49.50
C ALA A 496 28.28 1.65 -48.42
N ALA A 497 29.19 0.67 -48.53
CA ALA A 497 29.40 -0.34 -47.50
C ALA A 497 30.11 0.22 -46.24
N PHE A 498 30.73 1.40 -46.33
CA PHE A 498 31.43 2.08 -45.24
C PHE A 498 30.98 3.56 -45.14
N PRO A 499 29.73 3.83 -44.71
CA PRO A 499 29.21 5.19 -44.65
C PRO A 499 30.03 6.06 -43.70
N VAL A 500 30.42 7.23 -44.17
CA VAL A 500 31.13 8.26 -43.40
C VAL A 500 30.18 9.44 -43.22
N GLU A 501 29.72 9.64 -41.99
CA GLU A 501 28.66 10.60 -41.68
C GLU A 501 29.13 11.63 -40.64
N LEU A 502 28.66 12.87 -40.76
CA LEU A 502 28.84 13.93 -39.78
C LEU A 502 27.56 14.06 -38.95
N GLY A 503 27.55 13.52 -37.73
CA GLY A 503 26.42 13.60 -36.79
C GLY A 503 26.84 14.29 -35.49
N ASP A 504 25.94 15.05 -34.84
CA ASP A 504 26.16 15.77 -33.57
C ASP A 504 27.55 16.44 -33.42
N GLY A 505 28.06 17.02 -34.51
CA GLY A 505 29.36 17.72 -34.54
C GLY A 505 30.61 16.82 -34.55
N ALA A 506 30.48 15.49 -34.73
CA ALA A 506 31.59 14.54 -34.82
C ALA A 506 31.48 13.61 -36.05
N TRP A 507 32.61 13.31 -36.69
CA TRP A 507 32.67 12.38 -37.82
C TRP A 507 32.64 10.93 -37.33
N THR A 508 31.83 10.10 -37.97
CA THR A 508 31.72 8.66 -37.67
C THR A 508 31.85 7.82 -38.95
N VAL A 509 32.32 6.57 -38.80
CA VAL A 509 32.37 5.58 -39.89
C VAL A 509 31.62 4.35 -39.46
N CYS A 510 30.61 3.94 -40.21
CA CYS A 510 29.71 2.84 -39.83
C CYS A 510 29.11 3.02 -38.42
N GLY A 511 28.84 4.26 -38.00
CA GLY A 511 28.38 4.60 -36.65
C GLY A 511 29.45 4.57 -35.55
N LEU A 512 30.72 4.29 -35.88
CA LEU A 512 31.84 4.29 -34.94
C LEU A 512 32.55 5.65 -34.93
N ARG A 513 32.73 6.22 -33.73
CA ARG A 513 33.46 7.47 -33.54
C ARG A 513 34.96 7.20 -33.44
N ILE A 514 35.74 7.88 -34.28
CA ILE A 514 37.21 7.81 -34.24
C ILE A 514 37.73 8.99 -33.44
N GLU A 515 38.19 8.75 -32.21
CA GLU A 515 38.80 9.77 -31.38
C GLU A 515 40.28 9.98 -31.73
N ARG A 516 40.79 11.18 -31.43
CA ARG A 516 42.20 11.49 -31.70
C ARG A 516 43.08 10.57 -30.86
N PRO A 517 44.18 9.99 -31.40
CA PRO A 517 45.10 9.13 -30.64
C PRO A 517 45.63 9.75 -29.33
N SER A 518 45.61 11.10 -29.23
CA SER A 518 45.97 11.87 -28.03
C SER A 518 44.91 11.91 -26.93
N ARG A 519 43.63 11.68 -27.27
CA ARG A 519 42.45 11.82 -26.39
C ARG A 519 41.75 10.50 -26.08
N VAL A 520 42.18 9.38 -26.69
CA VAL A 520 41.58 8.05 -26.46
C VAL A 520 41.78 7.60 -25.02
N ALA A 521 40.67 7.53 -24.26
CA ALA A 521 40.59 6.96 -22.92
C ALA A 521 40.16 5.47 -22.96
N GLY A 522 40.37 4.74 -21.86
CA GLY A 522 40.28 3.26 -21.80
C GLY A 522 39.06 2.62 -22.46
N HIS A 523 37.87 3.19 -22.30
CA HIS A 523 36.63 2.63 -22.86
C HIS A 523 36.47 2.84 -24.37
N GLN A 524 37.18 3.80 -24.97
CA GLN A 524 37.07 4.18 -26.38
C GLN A 524 38.14 3.53 -27.27
N ILE A 525 39.07 2.77 -26.68
CA ILE A 525 40.20 2.14 -27.39
C ILE A 525 39.72 1.15 -28.44
N ASN A 526 38.77 0.29 -28.08
CA ASN A 526 38.25 -0.74 -28.97
C ASN A 526 37.39 -0.17 -30.10
N GLU A 527 36.58 0.85 -29.79
CA GLU A 527 35.75 1.55 -30.77
C GLU A 527 36.60 2.28 -31.81
N THR A 528 37.63 3.01 -31.36
CA THR A 528 38.57 3.71 -32.23
C THR A 528 39.36 2.74 -33.11
N ALA A 529 39.81 1.61 -32.55
CA ALA A 529 40.52 0.57 -33.30
C ALA A 529 39.63 -0.11 -34.36
N ALA A 530 38.36 -0.37 -34.03
CA ALA A 530 37.38 -0.91 -34.97
C ALA A 530 37.07 0.10 -36.10
N GLY A 531 36.90 1.37 -35.76
CA GLY A 531 36.68 2.45 -36.74
C GLY A 531 37.86 2.63 -37.70
N LEU A 532 39.10 2.66 -37.19
CA LEU A 532 40.30 2.72 -38.03
C LEU A 532 40.47 1.48 -38.90
N GLY A 533 40.07 0.31 -38.40
CA GLY A 533 40.03 -0.92 -39.19
C GLY A 533 39.04 -0.88 -40.35
N ALA A 534 37.86 -0.27 -40.14
CA ALA A 534 36.87 -0.05 -41.18
C ALA A 534 37.40 0.92 -42.25
N VAL A 535 38.06 2.01 -41.85
CA VAL A 535 38.70 2.94 -42.80
C VAL A 535 39.78 2.25 -43.61
N ALA A 536 40.70 1.51 -42.97
CA ALA A 536 41.76 0.80 -43.67
C ALA A 536 41.21 -0.21 -44.69
N ARG A 537 40.09 -0.88 -44.37
CA ARG A 537 39.41 -1.79 -45.29
C ARG A 537 38.77 -1.05 -46.46
N CYS A 538 38.12 0.08 -46.20
CA CYS A 538 37.51 0.92 -47.23
C CYS A 538 38.58 1.40 -48.24
N VAL A 539 39.68 1.99 -47.75
CA VAL A 539 40.78 2.50 -48.58
C VAL A 539 41.42 1.37 -49.42
N ALA A 540 41.66 0.20 -48.82
CA ALA A 540 42.21 -0.94 -49.56
C ALA A 540 41.27 -1.45 -50.68
N LEU A 541 39.96 -1.46 -50.44
CA LEU A 541 38.97 -1.85 -51.44
C LEU A 541 38.86 -0.81 -52.56
N VAL A 542 38.81 0.47 -52.22
CA VAL A 542 38.78 1.57 -53.18
C VAL A 542 40.02 1.57 -54.06
N ALA A 543 41.21 1.42 -53.48
CA ALA A 543 42.47 1.32 -54.23
C ALA A 543 42.48 0.13 -55.20
N ALA A 544 41.96 -1.03 -54.77
CA ALA A 544 41.83 -2.20 -55.63
C ALA A 544 40.82 -1.99 -56.78
N CYS A 545 39.69 -1.33 -56.52
CA CYS A 545 38.68 -1.00 -57.54
C CYS A 545 39.20 0.00 -58.58
N LEU A 546 40.01 0.97 -58.14
CA LEU A 546 40.63 1.98 -59.00
C LEU A 546 41.93 1.51 -59.67
N ALA A 547 42.43 0.33 -59.30
CA ALA A 547 43.74 -0.21 -59.72
C ALA A 547 44.92 0.74 -59.41
N ALA A 548 44.84 1.48 -58.30
CA ALA A 548 45.87 2.42 -57.86
C ALA A 548 46.73 1.79 -56.73
N PRO A 549 48.07 1.72 -56.87
CA PRO A 549 48.93 1.17 -55.83
C PRO A 549 49.08 2.14 -54.64
N LEU A 550 48.89 1.63 -53.42
CA LEU A 550 49.07 2.38 -52.17
C LEU A 550 50.56 2.53 -51.82
N ARG A 551 50.96 3.69 -51.28
CA ARG A 551 52.33 3.94 -50.80
C ARG A 551 52.66 3.12 -49.56
N PHE A 552 51.69 2.95 -48.65
CA PHE A 552 51.84 2.09 -47.49
C PHE A 552 50.80 0.96 -47.54
N PRO A 553 51.22 -0.30 -47.79
CA PRO A 553 50.28 -1.42 -47.83
C PRO A 553 49.50 -1.56 -46.52
N LEU A 554 48.18 -1.64 -46.62
CA LEU A 554 47.27 -1.79 -45.48
C LEU A 554 46.90 -3.26 -45.28
N LEU A 555 46.92 -3.71 -44.03
CA LEU A 555 46.51 -5.05 -43.60
C LEU A 555 45.18 -4.96 -42.83
N PRO A 556 44.02 -4.97 -43.51
CA PRO A 556 42.73 -4.83 -42.85
C PRO A 556 42.33 -6.13 -42.13
N ARG A 557 42.53 -6.16 -40.82
CA ARG A 557 42.20 -7.28 -39.91
C ARG A 557 41.15 -6.85 -38.87
N GLY A 558 40.15 -6.08 -39.29
CA GLY A 558 39.14 -5.51 -38.39
C GLY A 558 39.78 -4.60 -37.34
N SER A 559 39.48 -4.81 -36.05
CA SER A 559 40.07 -4.03 -34.96
C SER A 559 41.58 -4.23 -34.76
N ARG A 560 42.20 -5.22 -35.43
CA ARG A 560 43.65 -5.47 -35.38
C ARG A 560 44.38 -5.07 -36.67
N SER A 561 43.84 -4.09 -37.39
CA SER A 561 44.43 -3.62 -38.64
C SER A 561 45.79 -2.95 -38.43
N ALA A 562 46.66 -3.01 -39.43
CA ALA A 562 48.00 -2.43 -39.39
C ALA A 562 48.39 -1.83 -40.75
N ALA A 563 49.30 -0.87 -40.75
CA ALA A 563 49.93 -0.29 -41.94
C ALA A 563 51.40 -0.73 -42.01
N VAL A 564 51.90 -1.04 -43.21
CA VAL A 564 53.28 -1.52 -43.39
C VAL A 564 54.20 -0.37 -43.81
N ALA A 565 55.24 -0.09 -43.02
CA ALA A 565 56.23 0.95 -43.35
C ALA A 565 57.21 0.42 -44.40
N THR A 566 57.26 1.07 -45.57
CA THR A 566 57.99 0.60 -46.76
C THR A 566 59.50 0.51 -46.58
N ALA A 567 60.12 1.32 -45.71
CA ALA A 567 61.57 1.32 -45.51
C ALA A 567 62.09 0.18 -44.59
N ALA A 568 61.23 -0.42 -43.77
CA ALA A 568 61.63 -1.42 -42.76
C ALA A 568 60.77 -2.69 -42.73
N GLY A 569 59.68 -2.76 -43.52
CA GLY A 569 58.71 -3.87 -43.47
C GLY A 569 57.97 -3.99 -42.13
N ALA A 570 58.15 -3.03 -41.23
CA ALA A 570 57.59 -3.06 -39.89
C ALA A 570 56.08 -2.77 -39.92
N GLU A 571 55.28 -3.66 -39.35
CA GLU A 571 53.85 -3.48 -39.15
C GLU A 571 53.62 -2.44 -38.03
N GLN A 572 52.98 -1.32 -38.37
CA GLN A 572 52.53 -0.30 -37.42
C GLN A 572 51.05 -0.53 -37.11
N PRO A 573 50.68 -0.91 -35.87
CA PRO A 573 49.31 -1.25 -35.52
C PRO A 573 48.41 0.00 -35.48
N LEU A 574 47.18 -0.12 -36.02
CA LEU A 574 46.13 0.90 -35.92
C LEU A 574 45.31 0.80 -34.61
N PHE A 575 45.80 0.02 -33.65
CA PHE A 575 45.16 -0.23 -32.35
C PHE A 575 46.18 -0.09 -31.22
N MET A 576 45.69 0.08 -29.99
CA MET A 576 46.51 0.11 -28.78
C MET A 576 46.07 -1.02 -27.85
N LEU A 577 47.02 -1.80 -27.32
CA LEU A 577 46.77 -2.74 -26.23
C LEU A 577 47.15 -2.12 -24.89
N ARG A 578 48.20 -1.30 -24.88
CA ARG A 578 48.67 -0.53 -23.72
C ARG A 578 48.80 0.95 -24.08
N ALA A 579 48.73 1.83 -23.08
CA ALA A 579 48.93 3.27 -23.27
C ALA A 579 50.31 3.62 -23.88
N ALA A 580 51.30 2.72 -23.72
CA ALA A 580 52.63 2.83 -24.31
C ALA A 580 52.66 2.63 -25.84
N ASP A 581 51.61 2.08 -26.46
CA ASP A 581 51.54 1.81 -27.91
C ASP A 581 51.05 3.05 -28.71
N ARG A 582 50.70 4.13 -28.01
CA ARG A 582 50.22 5.40 -28.58
C ARG A 582 51.10 6.02 -29.68
N PRO A 583 52.45 6.03 -29.61
CA PRO A 583 53.27 6.56 -30.70
C PRO A 583 53.19 5.69 -31.97
N HIS A 584 53.09 4.37 -31.85
CA HIS A 584 52.96 3.45 -32.99
C HIS A 584 51.62 3.63 -33.70
N MET A 585 50.53 3.72 -32.94
CA MET A 585 49.21 4.03 -33.48
C MET A 585 49.18 5.40 -34.18
N ARG A 586 49.82 6.42 -33.60
CA ARG A 586 49.95 7.75 -34.24
C ARG A 586 50.69 7.67 -35.58
N ALA A 587 51.76 6.89 -35.66
CA ALA A 587 52.50 6.69 -36.92
C ALA A 587 51.64 5.99 -37.97
N ALA A 588 50.94 4.90 -37.60
CA ALA A 588 50.06 4.16 -38.49
C ALA A 588 48.91 5.04 -39.05
N VAL A 589 48.32 5.88 -38.22
CA VAL A 589 47.26 6.82 -38.63
C VAL A 589 47.78 7.85 -39.64
N ARG A 590 49.02 8.34 -39.48
CA ARG A 590 49.63 9.26 -40.46
C ARG A 590 49.91 8.58 -41.80
N MET A 591 50.33 7.32 -41.79
CA MET A 591 50.55 6.55 -43.01
C MET A 591 49.24 6.34 -43.77
N LEU A 592 48.18 5.96 -43.05
CA LEU A 592 46.83 5.83 -43.62
C LEU A 592 46.31 7.14 -44.20
N ALA A 593 46.55 8.28 -43.54
CA ALA A 593 46.20 9.59 -44.08
C ALA A 593 46.97 9.91 -45.38
N ALA A 594 48.27 9.60 -45.44
CA ALA A 594 49.09 9.82 -46.63
C ALA A 594 48.63 8.97 -47.84
N ASP A 595 48.14 7.75 -47.61
CA ASP A 595 47.55 6.92 -48.66
C ASP A 595 46.22 7.50 -49.18
N ILE A 596 45.38 8.04 -48.30
CA ILE A 596 44.14 8.74 -48.70
C ILE A 596 44.49 9.97 -49.53
N ASP A 597 45.48 10.76 -49.11
CA ASP A 597 45.93 11.94 -49.85
C ASP A 597 46.50 11.58 -51.22
N GLN A 598 47.21 10.44 -51.35
CA GLN A 598 47.68 9.95 -52.65
C GLN A 598 46.51 9.63 -53.59
N LEU A 599 45.47 8.99 -53.08
CA LEU A 599 44.27 8.69 -53.87
C LEU A 599 43.54 9.98 -54.26
N LEU A 600 43.41 10.95 -53.36
CA LEU A 600 42.85 12.27 -53.66
C LEU A 600 43.65 13.01 -54.75
N TRP A 601 44.98 12.92 -54.72
CA TRP A 601 45.84 13.52 -55.74
C TRP A 601 45.61 12.90 -57.12
N ALA A 602 45.30 11.60 -57.20
CA ALA A 602 44.94 10.95 -58.46
C ALA A 602 43.64 11.51 -59.07
N PHE A 603 42.77 12.12 -58.25
CA PHE A 603 41.57 12.85 -58.69
C PHE A 603 41.80 14.37 -58.85
N GLY A 604 43.05 14.85 -58.74
CA GLY A 604 43.40 16.26 -58.91
C GLY A 604 43.06 17.17 -57.72
N ILE A 605 42.72 16.60 -56.56
CA ILE A 605 42.40 17.36 -55.34
C ILE A 605 43.70 17.57 -54.55
N ALA A 606 44.01 18.82 -54.21
CA ALA A 606 45.24 19.17 -53.48
C ALA A 606 45.21 18.63 -52.04
N ALA A 607 46.33 18.02 -51.60
CA ALA A 607 46.46 17.46 -50.26
C ALA A 607 46.41 18.54 -49.16
N ALA A 608 45.83 18.20 -48.01
CA ALA A 608 45.80 19.07 -46.84
C ALA A 608 47.22 19.26 -46.25
N PRO A 609 47.52 20.39 -45.57
CA PRO A 609 48.83 20.61 -44.98
C PRO A 609 49.18 19.56 -43.90
N PRO A 610 50.47 19.17 -43.77
CA PRO A 610 50.90 18.00 -42.99
C PRO A 610 50.55 18.07 -41.49
N ASP A 611 50.42 19.27 -40.92
CA ASP A 611 50.09 19.42 -39.49
C ASP A 611 48.59 19.20 -39.17
N ARG A 612 47.74 18.93 -40.17
CA ARG A 612 46.31 18.63 -40.01
C ARG A 612 45.98 17.14 -40.08
N HIS A 613 46.80 16.29 -39.47
CA HIS A 613 46.51 14.84 -39.31
C HIS A 613 45.26 14.53 -38.44
N ASP A 614 44.49 15.55 -38.05
CA ASP A 614 43.24 15.47 -37.30
C ASP A 614 41.98 15.29 -38.20
N LEU A 615 42.12 15.19 -39.54
CA LEU A 615 41.02 15.21 -40.52
C LEU A 615 40.86 13.91 -41.35
N LEU A 616 41.23 12.75 -40.82
CA LEU A 616 41.22 11.48 -41.56
C LEU A 616 39.85 11.11 -42.17
N LEU A 617 38.77 11.31 -41.42
CA LEU A 617 37.40 11.06 -41.89
C LEU A 617 36.89 12.09 -42.90
N PRO A 618 37.10 13.41 -42.69
CA PRO A 618 36.85 14.41 -43.74
C PRO A 618 37.57 14.11 -45.06
N SER A 619 38.86 13.74 -45.04
CA SER A 619 39.61 13.41 -46.26
C SER A 619 39.08 12.16 -46.95
N LEU A 620 38.69 11.14 -46.18
CA LEU A 620 38.06 9.94 -46.72
C LEU A 620 36.69 10.24 -47.33
N ALA A 621 35.86 11.07 -46.67
CA ALA A 621 34.57 11.49 -47.18
C ALA A 621 34.73 12.29 -48.48
N GLN A 622 35.73 13.19 -48.57
CA GLN A 622 36.06 13.89 -49.80
C GLN A 622 36.49 12.94 -50.92
N LEU A 623 37.27 11.90 -50.60
CA LEU A 623 37.68 10.89 -51.58
C LEU A 623 36.48 10.11 -52.12
N LEU A 624 35.59 9.66 -51.24
CA LEU A 624 34.37 8.96 -51.64
C LEU A 624 33.44 9.86 -52.49
N LEU A 625 33.32 11.13 -52.12
CA LEU A 625 32.56 12.12 -52.90
C LEU A 625 33.23 12.42 -54.26
N ALA A 626 34.57 12.42 -54.34
CA ALA A 626 35.30 12.57 -55.59
C ALA A 626 35.06 11.38 -56.52
N ILE A 627 35.00 10.16 -55.97
CA ILE A 627 34.67 8.94 -56.72
C ILE A 627 33.21 8.99 -57.23
N GLU A 628 32.29 9.50 -56.41
CA GLU A 628 30.91 9.71 -56.82
C GLU A 628 30.77 10.75 -57.93
N SER A 629 31.49 11.87 -57.83
CA SER A 629 31.43 12.96 -58.80
C SER A 629 32.18 12.67 -60.11
N ALA A 630 33.27 11.90 -60.07
CA ALA A 630 33.99 11.45 -61.28
C ALA A 630 33.13 10.56 -62.20
N SER A 631 32.09 9.91 -61.66
CA SER A 631 31.09 9.18 -62.45
C SER A 631 30.15 10.08 -63.27
N PHE A 632 30.04 11.38 -62.94
CA PHE A 632 29.14 12.32 -63.62
C PHE A 632 29.82 13.11 -64.75
N ALA A 633 31.16 13.17 -64.77
CA ALA A 633 31.93 13.96 -65.73
C ALA A 633 32.57 13.15 -66.88
N ALA A 634 32.29 11.85 -67.00
CA ALA A 634 32.87 10.95 -68.02
C ALA A 634 31.84 10.39 -69.00
#